data_AF-A0A1H7KP19-F1
#
_entry.id   AF-A0A1H7KP19-F1
#
_cell.length_a   1.000
_cell.length_b   1.000
_cell.length_c   1.000
_cell.angle_alpha   90.00
_cell.angle_beta   90.00
_cell.angle_gamma   90.00
#
_symmetry.space_group_name_H-M   'P 1'
#
loop_
_entity.id
_entity.type
_entity.pdbx_description
1 polymer ?
#
loop_
_entity_poly.entity_id
_entity_poly.type
_entity_poly.pdbx_seq_one_letter_code
_entity_poly.pdbx_strand_id
1 'polypeptide(L)'
;MKKDVFDYVWTDKKRTFLGLPWSFTRYYLTESKFITRTGIFSVQEDELELYRVLDKKLVLTMGDRMVGCGTIVMNVRDVDTPVKEIKSVKKPREVMKLLDQYIDMNRDRYRTRGRELYGGFDQNGIPEDGDE
;
A
#
# COMPACT_ATOMS: atom_id res chain seq x y z
N MET A 1 -3.77 -26.61 -7.18
CA MET A 1 -4.29 -25.47 -6.39
C MET A 1 -3.09 -24.79 -5.77
N LYS A 2 -2.61 -23.66 -6.33
CA LYS A 2 -1.49 -22.94 -5.70
C LYS A 2 -2.06 -22.29 -4.44
N LYS A 3 -1.60 -22.73 -3.26
CA LYS A 3 -1.82 -21.99 -2.02
C LYS A 3 -1.21 -20.63 -2.25
N ASP A 4 -2.02 -19.58 -2.32
CA ASP A 4 -1.47 -18.23 -2.29
C ASP A 4 -0.69 -18.11 -0.97
N VAL A 5 0.58 -17.70 -1.08
CA VAL A 5 1.56 -17.73 0.04
C VAL A 5 1.22 -16.68 1.10
N PHE A 6 0.31 -15.77 0.79
CA PHE A 6 -0.04 -14.61 1.58
C PHE A 6 -1.57 -14.45 1.64
N ASP A 7 -2.09 -14.03 2.79
CA ASP A 7 -3.48 -13.60 2.89
C ASP A 7 -3.64 -12.22 2.24
N TYR A 8 -4.52 -12.14 1.23
CA TYR A 8 -4.72 -10.95 0.43
C TYR A 8 -6.19 -10.54 0.43
N VAL A 9 -6.41 -9.25 0.53
CA VAL A 9 -7.75 -8.64 0.43
C VAL A 9 -8.11 -8.44 -1.04
N TRP A 10 -7.11 -8.12 -1.86
CA TRP A 10 -7.32 -7.86 -3.27
C TRP A 10 -6.13 -8.30 -4.11
N THR A 11 -6.41 -8.80 -5.32
CA THR A 11 -5.39 -9.17 -6.30
C THR A 11 -5.81 -8.74 -7.69
N ASP A 12 -4.86 -8.29 -8.51
CA ASP A 12 -5.08 -8.07 -9.93
C ASP A 12 -3.82 -8.38 -10.73
N LYS A 13 -4.01 -8.64 -12.02
CA LYS A 13 -2.93 -8.92 -12.96
C LYS A 13 -2.78 -7.74 -13.92
N LYS A 14 -1.56 -7.28 -14.14
CA LYS A 14 -1.30 -6.16 -15.06
C LYS A 14 -1.68 -6.56 -16.49
N ARG A 15 -2.51 -5.72 -17.13
CA ARG A 15 -2.99 -5.88 -18.51
C ARG A 15 -2.26 -4.91 -19.42
N THR A 16 -1.58 -5.40 -20.46
CA THR A 16 -0.67 -4.55 -21.25
C THR A 16 -1.28 -4.07 -22.57
N PHE A 17 -1.99 -4.93 -23.28
CA PHE A 17 -2.53 -4.62 -24.62
C PHE A 17 -3.96 -5.15 -24.75
N LEU A 18 -4.89 -4.30 -25.18
CA LEU A 18 -6.33 -4.64 -25.37
C LEU A 18 -7.01 -5.30 -24.15
N GLY A 19 -6.55 -5.01 -22.93
CA GLY A 19 -7.09 -5.63 -21.71
C GLY A 19 -6.62 -7.07 -21.47
N LEU A 20 -5.68 -7.59 -22.25
CA LEU A 20 -5.12 -8.92 -22.05
C LEU A 20 -3.98 -8.90 -21.02
N PRO A 21 -3.97 -9.83 -20.06
CA PRO A 21 -2.96 -9.93 -19.02
C PRO A 21 -1.72 -10.67 -19.53
N TRP A 22 -1.06 -10.10 -20.54
CA TRP A 22 0.14 -10.69 -21.15
C TRP A 22 1.41 -10.46 -20.31
N SER A 23 1.35 -9.52 -19.36
CA SER A 23 2.43 -9.38 -18.39
C SER A 23 2.40 -10.52 -17.37
N PHE A 24 3.57 -10.83 -16.83
CA PHE A 24 3.72 -11.77 -15.71
C PHE A 24 3.82 -11.01 -14.38
N THR A 25 3.20 -9.82 -14.33
CA THR A 25 3.13 -8.99 -13.13
C THR A 25 1.78 -9.16 -12.48
N ARG A 26 1.79 -9.53 -11.21
CA ARG A 26 0.61 -9.63 -10.36
C ARG A 26 0.79 -8.78 -9.13
N TYR A 27 -0.29 -8.08 -8.77
CA TYR A 27 -0.36 -7.24 -7.60
C TYR A 27 -1.22 -7.91 -6.54
N TYR A 28 -0.83 -7.73 -5.29
CA TYR A 28 -1.58 -8.16 -4.13
C TYR A 28 -1.63 -7.02 -3.13
N LEU A 29 -2.82 -6.76 -2.61
CA LEU A 29 -3.03 -5.90 -1.46
C LEU A 29 -3.38 -6.81 -0.29
N THR A 30 -2.51 -6.80 0.72
CA THR A 30 -2.73 -7.46 2.01
C THR A 30 -3.21 -6.43 3.03
N GLU A 31 -3.44 -6.85 4.27
CA GLU A 31 -3.84 -5.90 5.31
C GLU A 31 -2.82 -4.82 5.59
N SER A 32 -1.51 -5.08 5.47
CA SER A 32 -0.44 -4.15 5.87
C SER A 32 0.58 -3.85 4.78
N LYS A 33 0.61 -4.65 3.71
CA LYS A 33 1.56 -4.54 2.61
C LYS A 33 0.90 -4.60 1.25
N PHE A 34 1.53 -3.94 0.29
CA PHE A 34 1.27 -4.08 -1.13
C PHE A 34 2.43 -4.86 -1.76
N ILE A 35 2.13 -5.96 -2.44
CA ILE A 35 3.13 -6.86 -3.00
C ILE A 35 3.01 -6.85 -4.52
N THR A 36 4.14 -6.59 -5.19
CA THR A 36 4.26 -6.73 -6.64
C THR A 36 5.12 -7.93 -6.94
N ARG A 37 4.54 -8.93 -7.59
CA ARG A 37 5.25 -10.11 -8.08
C ARG A 37 5.41 -10.02 -9.58
N THR A 38 6.65 -10.07 -10.08
CA THR A 38 6.94 -10.05 -11.52
C THR A 38 7.94 -11.14 -11.88
N GLY A 39 7.68 -11.90 -12.95
CA GLY A 39 8.68 -12.86 -13.44
C GLY A 39 8.15 -13.96 -14.33
N ILE A 40 9.01 -14.45 -15.23
CA ILE A 40 8.78 -15.65 -16.06
C ILE A 40 9.76 -16.74 -15.65
N PHE A 41 11.06 -16.46 -15.77
CA PHE A 41 12.16 -17.38 -15.44
C PHE A 41 12.76 -17.10 -14.07
N SER A 42 12.87 -15.82 -13.71
CA SER A 42 13.21 -15.34 -12.36
C SER A 42 12.01 -14.59 -11.80
N VAL A 43 11.59 -14.95 -10.60
CA VAL A 43 10.47 -14.32 -9.89
C VAL A 43 11.04 -13.32 -8.90
N GLN A 44 10.69 -12.05 -9.09
CA GLN A 44 10.98 -10.98 -8.16
C GLN A 44 9.69 -10.61 -7.42
N GLU A 45 9.77 -10.54 -6.10
CA GLU A 45 8.70 -10.09 -5.22
C GLU A 45 9.18 -8.83 -4.50
N ASP A 46 8.43 -7.75 -4.67
CA ASP A 46 8.75 -6.44 -4.13
C ASP A 46 7.57 -5.99 -3.24
N GLU A 47 7.83 -5.97 -1.94
CA GLU A 47 6.88 -5.66 -0.88
C GLU A 47 6.99 -4.20 -0.44
N LEU A 48 5.84 -3.55 -0.29
CA LEU A 48 5.73 -2.16 0.10
C LEU A 48 4.77 -2.03 1.28
N GLU A 49 5.28 -1.54 2.41
CA GLU A 49 4.47 -1.37 3.62
C GLU A 49 3.51 -0.18 3.48
N LEU A 50 2.23 -0.40 3.73
CA LEU A 50 1.18 0.60 3.52
C LEU A 50 1.34 1.81 4.43
N TYR A 51 1.86 1.63 5.65
CA TYR A 51 2.10 2.74 6.58
C TYR A 51 3.19 3.71 6.11
N ARG A 52 4.10 3.27 5.21
CA ARG A 52 5.15 4.10 4.63
C ARG A 52 4.70 4.92 3.43
N VAL A 53 3.50 4.66 2.92
CA VAL A 53 2.91 5.44 1.82
C VAL A 53 2.66 6.85 2.31
N LEU A 54 3.26 7.82 1.64
CA LEU A 54 3.11 9.25 1.93
C LEU A 54 1.94 9.82 1.13
N ASP A 55 2.00 9.62 -0.18
CA ASP A 55 1.05 10.16 -1.15
C ASP A 55 0.83 9.16 -2.29
N LYS A 56 -0.27 9.34 -3.01
CA LYS A 56 -0.69 8.50 -4.11
C LYS A 56 -1.31 9.35 -5.22
N LYS A 57 -1.08 8.95 -6.46
CA LYS A 57 -1.58 9.62 -7.64
C LYS A 57 -2.20 8.63 -8.60
N LEU A 58 -3.36 8.98 -9.17
CA LEU A 58 -3.97 8.23 -10.24
C LEU A 58 -3.60 8.85 -11.59
N VAL A 59 -3.00 8.06 -12.47
CA VAL A 59 -2.67 8.44 -13.85
C VAL A 59 -3.56 7.64 -14.81
N LEU A 60 -4.33 8.35 -15.63
CA LEU A 60 -5.24 7.79 -16.63
C LEU A 60 -4.81 8.25 -18.02
N THR A 61 -4.11 7.40 -18.77
CA THR A 61 -3.79 7.69 -20.17
C THR A 61 -5.02 7.52 -21.07
N MET A 62 -4.99 8.01 -22.32
CA MET A 62 -6.11 7.83 -23.25
C MET A 62 -6.44 6.34 -23.48
N GLY A 63 -5.42 5.51 -23.69
CA GLY A 63 -5.61 4.07 -23.87
C GLY A 63 -6.19 3.40 -22.62
N ASP A 64 -5.67 3.74 -21.43
CA ASP A 64 -6.18 3.21 -20.15
C ASP A 64 -7.67 3.52 -19.95
N ARG A 65 -8.11 4.75 -20.28
CA ARG A 65 -9.52 5.15 -20.18
C ARG A 65 -10.43 4.32 -21.09
N MET A 66 -9.98 4.03 -22.31
CA MET A 66 -10.76 3.22 -23.26
C MET A 66 -10.94 1.78 -22.78
N VAL A 67 -9.95 1.20 -22.07
CA VAL A 67 -10.01 -0.17 -21.54
C VAL A 67 -10.45 -0.25 -20.08
N GLY A 68 -10.86 0.86 -19.46
CA GLY A 68 -11.26 0.93 -18.05
C GLY A 68 -10.14 0.59 -17.05
N CYS A 69 -8.88 0.80 -17.45
CA CYS A 69 -7.71 0.60 -16.61
C CYS A 69 -7.10 1.94 -16.16
N GLY A 70 -6.06 1.89 -15.34
CA GLY A 70 -5.25 3.06 -14.99
C GLY A 70 -3.99 2.68 -14.23
N THR A 71 -3.13 3.66 -14.01
CA THR A 71 -1.87 3.48 -13.28
C THR A 71 -1.94 4.24 -11.96
N ILE A 72 -1.66 3.55 -10.85
CA ILE A 72 -1.58 4.16 -9.51
C ILE A 72 -0.10 4.32 -9.17
N VAL A 73 0.32 5.54 -8.85
CA VAL A 73 1.68 5.88 -8.44
C VAL A 73 1.64 6.15 -6.94
N MET A 74 2.45 5.46 -6.15
CA MET A 74 2.56 5.65 -4.71
C MET A 74 3.96 6.18 -4.37
N ASN A 75 4.01 7.25 -3.60
CA ASN A 75 5.25 7.78 -3.04
C ASN A 75 5.42 7.21 -1.63
N VAL A 76 6.57 6.61 -1.36
CA VAL A 76 6.88 6.00 -0.07
C VAL A 76 8.07 6.67 0.60
N ARG A 77 8.07 6.63 1.93
CA ARG A 77 9.22 7.00 2.75
C ARG A 77 10.23 5.86 2.78
N ASP A 78 10.78 5.53 1.61
CA ASP A 78 11.87 4.57 1.46
C ASP A 78 13.06 5.26 0.80
N VAL A 79 14.27 4.82 1.16
CA VAL A 79 15.53 5.36 0.63
C VAL A 79 15.84 4.74 -0.72
N ASP A 80 15.56 3.44 -0.88
CA ASP A 80 15.98 2.70 -2.07
C ASP A 80 14.96 2.77 -3.21
N THR A 81 13.66 2.78 -2.88
CA THR A 81 12.58 2.83 -3.87
C THR A 81 11.51 3.85 -3.44
N PRO A 82 11.72 5.15 -3.71
CA PRO A 82 10.82 6.20 -3.24
C PRO A 82 9.47 6.25 -3.98
N VAL A 83 9.39 5.64 -5.17
CA VAL A 83 8.20 5.67 -6.03
C VAL A 83 7.85 4.26 -6.50
N LYS A 84 6.62 3.85 -6.26
CA LYS A 84 6.05 2.57 -6.70
C LYS A 84 4.94 2.81 -7.72
N GLU A 85 5.06 2.20 -8.89
CA GLU A 85 4.06 2.29 -9.95
C GLU A 85 3.28 0.97 -10.12
N ILE A 86 1.97 1.02 -9.89
CA ILE A 86 1.03 -0.06 -10.15
C ILE A 86 0.35 0.19 -11.48
N LYS A 87 0.87 -0.44 -12.54
CA LYS A 87 0.44 -0.20 -13.93
C LYS A 87 -0.77 -1.04 -14.32
N SER A 88 -1.68 -0.41 -15.08
CA SER A 88 -2.79 -1.05 -15.79
C SER A 88 -3.70 -1.90 -14.90
N VAL A 89 -4.13 -1.29 -13.80
CA VAL A 89 -5.08 -1.81 -12.82
C VAL A 89 -6.50 -1.61 -13.31
N LYS A 90 -7.36 -2.62 -13.21
CA LYS A 90 -8.78 -2.49 -13.56
C LYS A 90 -9.53 -1.66 -12.54
N LYS A 91 -10.47 -0.81 -13.00
CA LYS A 91 -11.28 0.04 -12.11
C LYS A 91 -10.39 0.79 -11.10
N PRO A 92 -9.42 1.58 -11.59
CA PRO A 92 -8.34 2.10 -10.74
C PRO A 92 -8.84 3.05 -9.63
N ARG A 93 -10.03 3.66 -9.80
CA ARG A 93 -10.69 4.47 -8.76
C ARG A 93 -11.18 3.62 -7.58
N GLU A 94 -11.71 2.43 -7.84
CA GLU A 94 -12.15 1.49 -6.79
C GLU A 94 -10.93 0.98 -6.02
N VAL A 95 -9.85 0.66 -6.74
CA VAL A 95 -8.60 0.20 -6.12
C VAL A 95 -7.93 1.32 -5.31
N MET A 96 -7.97 2.57 -5.80
CA MET A 96 -7.50 3.71 -5.03
C MET A 96 -8.27 3.86 -3.71
N LYS A 97 -9.61 3.78 -3.76
CA LYS A 97 -10.44 3.85 -2.54
C LYS A 97 -10.12 2.71 -1.57
N LEU A 98 -9.86 1.51 -2.09
CA LEU A 98 -9.46 0.37 -1.28
C LEU A 98 -8.10 0.61 -0.62
N LEU A 99 -7.10 1.07 -1.38
CA LEU A 99 -5.78 1.42 -0.86
C LEU A 99 -5.88 2.45 0.28
N ASP A 100 -6.74 3.46 0.12
CA ASP A 100 -6.94 4.52 1.10
C ASP A 100 -7.42 3.96 2.43
N GLN A 101 -8.45 3.13 2.37
CA GLN A 101 -8.99 2.46 3.55
C GLN A 101 -7.90 1.66 4.29
N TYR A 102 -7.10 0.87 3.58
CA TYR A 102 -6.06 0.06 4.23
C TYR A 102 -4.88 0.91 4.73
N ILE A 103 -4.48 1.96 4.01
CA ILE A 103 -3.43 2.88 4.48
C ILE A 103 -3.85 3.55 5.79
N ASP A 104 -5.07 4.07 5.86
CA ASP A 104 -5.58 4.74 7.05
C ASP A 104 -5.71 3.77 8.23
N MET A 105 -6.24 2.57 7.99
CA MET A 105 -6.28 1.50 9.00
C MET A 105 -4.89 1.13 9.54
N ASN A 106 -3.86 1.13 8.69
CA ASN A 106 -2.50 0.88 9.16
C ASN A 106 -1.95 2.06 9.96
N ARG A 107 -2.16 3.29 9.48
CA ARG A 107 -1.72 4.49 10.20
C ARG A 107 -2.35 4.59 11.59
N ASP A 108 -3.63 4.26 11.72
CA ASP A 108 -4.33 4.24 13.01
C ASP A 108 -3.83 3.12 13.94
N ARG A 109 -3.59 1.91 13.40
CA ARG A 109 -2.98 0.81 14.15
C ARG A 109 -1.59 1.19 14.69
N TYR A 110 -0.76 1.83 13.87
CA TYR A 110 0.57 2.29 14.30
C TYR A 110 0.50 3.46 15.29
N ARG A 111 -0.41 4.43 15.10
CA ARG A 111 -0.60 5.55 16.01
C ARG A 111 -1.08 5.08 17.40
N THR A 112 -1.99 4.11 17.44
CA THR A 112 -2.52 3.55 18.70
C THR A 112 -1.43 2.81 19.45
N ARG A 113 -0.62 1.98 18.76
CA ARG A 113 0.58 1.35 19.36
C ARG A 113 1.57 2.36 19.93
N GLY A 114 1.80 3.48 19.23
CA GLY A 114 2.65 4.55 19.76
C GLY A 114 2.09 5.17 21.03
N ARG A 115 0.77 5.41 21.09
CA ARG A 115 0.11 5.94 22.29
C ARG A 115 0.13 4.96 23.47
N GLU A 116 -0.01 3.66 23.24
CA GLU A 116 0.09 2.66 24.31
C GLU A 116 1.50 2.57 24.91
N LEU A 117 2.54 2.78 24.10
CA LEU A 117 3.93 2.78 24.57
C LEU A 117 4.30 4.04 25.37
N TYR A 118 3.76 5.21 25.01
CA TYR A 118 4.06 6.48 25.67
C TYR A 118 3.03 6.91 26.73
N GLY A 119 1.79 6.40 26.68
CA GLY A 119 0.72 6.72 27.62
C GLY A 119 0.88 6.13 29.02
N GLY A 120 1.91 5.32 29.25
CA GLY A 120 2.27 4.79 30.57
C GLY A 120 3.31 5.63 31.35
N PHE A 121 3.84 6.71 30.77
CA PHE A 121 4.92 7.52 31.37
C PHE A 121 4.47 8.86 31.98
N ASP A 122 3.16 9.12 32.11
CA ASP A 122 2.64 10.37 32.67
C ASP A 122 2.08 10.20 34.10
N GLN A 123 2.85 9.54 34.98
CA GLN A 123 2.53 9.37 36.40
C GLN A 123 3.59 9.96 37.35
N ASN A 124 4.41 10.90 36.87
CA ASN A 124 5.23 11.72 37.76
C ASN A 124 4.54 13.06 37.97
N GLY A 125 3.53 13.05 38.85
CA GLY A 125 3.06 14.27 39.49
C GLY A 125 4.24 14.95 40.17
N ILE A 126 4.63 16.09 39.64
CA ILE A 126 5.54 17.02 40.31
C ILE A 126 4.81 17.45 41.59
N PRO A 127 5.35 17.24 42.80
CA PRO A 127 4.83 17.94 43.97
C PRO A 127 5.09 19.43 43.73
N GLU A 128 4.04 20.25 43.73
CA GLU A 128 4.21 21.67 43.99
C GLU A 128 4.71 21.78 45.44
N ASP A 129 6.04 21.88 45.59
CA ASP A 129 6.64 22.36 46.83
C ASP A 129 6.22 23.82 46.99
N GLY A 130 5.16 24.01 47.78
CA GLY A 130 4.76 25.30 48.32
C GLY A 130 5.68 25.64 49.48
N ASP A 131 6.67 26.49 49.21
CA ASP A 131 7.46 27.15 50.25
C ASP A 131 6.77 28.48 50.64
N GLU A 132 6.68 28.67 51.96
CA GLU A 132 6.10 29.82 52.72
C GLU A 132 6.73 31.19 52.40
#